data_AF-A0A8S0WIG6-F1
#
_entry.id   AF-A0A8S0WIG6-F1
#
_cell.length_a   1.000
_cell.length_b   1.000
_cell.length_c   1.000
_cell.angle_alpha   90.00
_cell.angle_beta   90.00
_cell.angle_gamma   90.00
#
_symmetry.space_group_name_H-M   'P 1'
#
loop_
_entity.id
_entity.type
_entity.pdbx_description
1 polymer ?
#
loop_
_entity_poly.entity_id
_entity_poly.type
_entity_poly.pdbx_seq_one_letter_code
_entity_poly.pdbx_strand_id
1 'polypeptide(L)'
;MFTIAIKEWGFPLPNPVTMIRKLKAARSRDRRLAVGDEQKILDGCNPEMQAFVILAIETAMRRGELHGLKRSGIKGRLAYLPDTKNGTCHAVIYPCAGGYC
;
A
#
# COMPACT_ATOMS: atom_id res chain seq x y z
N MET A 1 -23.54 10.81 3.09
CA MET A 1 -24.91 10.53 3.60
C MET A 1 -25.93 11.54 3.10
N PHE A 2 -25.77 12.86 3.33
CA PHE A 2 -26.72 13.89 2.85
C PHE A 2 -27.06 13.81 1.36
N THR A 3 -26.05 13.64 0.50
CA THR A 3 -26.26 13.51 -0.96
C THR A 3 -27.11 12.30 -1.34
N ILE A 4 -27.02 11.19 -0.59
CA ILE A 4 -27.81 9.97 -0.81
C ILE A 4 -29.25 10.20 -0.31
N ALA A 5 -29.42 10.77 0.88
CA ALA A 5 -30.75 11.04 1.44
C ALA A 5 -31.58 11.99 0.55
N ILE A 6 -30.94 12.98 -0.08
CA ILE A 6 -31.60 13.91 -1.00
C ILE A 6 -31.93 13.24 -2.35
N LYS A 7 -30.96 12.54 -2.94
CA LYS A 7 -31.09 12.02 -4.32
C LYS A 7 -31.84 10.69 -4.41
N GLU A 8 -31.53 9.76 -3.51
CA GLU A 8 -32.06 8.38 -3.57
C GLU A 8 -33.31 8.22 -2.69
N TRP A 9 -33.41 8.96 -1.58
CA TRP A 9 -34.50 8.79 -0.61
C TRP A 9 -35.52 9.95 -0.63
N GLY A 10 -35.30 10.95 -1.48
CA GLY A 10 -36.25 12.04 -1.72
C GLY A 10 -36.47 12.99 -0.54
N PHE A 11 -35.58 13.00 0.46
CA PHE A 11 -35.74 13.90 1.61
C PHE A 11 -35.44 15.36 1.22
N PRO A 12 -36.36 16.31 1.47
CA PRO A 12 -36.19 17.72 1.11
C PRO A 12 -35.37 18.46 2.17
N LEU A 13 -34.10 18.09 2.34
CA LEU A 13 -33.18 18.69 3.29
C LEU A 13 -31.93 19.25 2.61
N PRO A 14 -31.37 20.38 3.07
CA PRO A 14 -30.15 20.93 2.49
C PRO A 14 -28.92 20.12 2.94
N ASN A 15 -27.89 20.04 2.10
CA ASN A 15 -26.61 19.46 2.49
C ASN A 15 -25.72 20.54 3.15
N PRO A 16 -25.50 20.53 4.48
CA PRO A 16 -24.74 21.58 5.17
C PRO A 16 -23.25 21.59 4.80
N VAL A 17 -22.73 20.49 4.23
CA VAL A 17 -21.31 20.35 3.89
C VAL A 17 -20.95 21.13 2.62
N THR A 18 -21.92 21.51 1.77
CA THR A 18 -21.64 22.28 0.55
C THR A 18 -21.13 23.69 0.83
N MET A 19 -21.45 24.25 2.00
CA MET A 19 -21.04 25.58 2.44
C MET A 19 -19.64 25.58 3.07
N ILE A 20 -19.06 24.40 3.32
CA ILE A 20 -17.76 24.24 3.97
C ILE A 20 -16.72 23.94 2.90
N ARG A 21 -15.71 24.81 2.78
CA ARG A 21 -14.55 24.54 1.92
C ARG A 21 -13.70 23.44 2.54
N LYS A 22 -13.40 22.39 1.78
CA LYS A 22 -12.40 21.39 2.17
C LYS A 22 -11.06 22.09 2.39
N LEU A 23 -10.48 21.93 3.58
CA LEU A 23 -9.15 22.44 3.89
C LEU A 23 -8.17 21.92 2.83
N LYS A 24 -7.30 22.81 2.36
CA LYS A 24 -6.26 22.43 1.40
C LYS A 24 -5.38 21.39 2.08
N ALA A 25 -5.31 20.20 1.48
CA ALA A 25 -4.41 19.17 1.98
C ALA A 25 -2.98 19.74 2.01
N ALA A 26 -2.23 19.37 3.05
CA ALA A 26 -0.80 19.67 3.10
C ALA A 26 -0.13 19.18 1.81
N ARG A 27 0.97 19.83 1.42
CA ARG A 27 1.74 19.43 0.24
C ARG A 27 2.05 17.95 0.34
N SER A 28 1.75 17.19 -0.71
CA SER A 28 2.13 15.78 -0.76
C SER A 28 3.65 15.67 -0.60
N ARG A 29 4.10 14.58 0.02
CA ARG A 29 5.53 14.30 0.07
C ARG A 29 5.94 13.83 -1.32
N ASP A 30 6.78 14.62 -2.01
CA ASP A 30 7.33 14.28 -3.33
C ASP A 30 8.73 13.68 -3.25
N ARG A 31 9.31 13.55 -2.03
CA ARG A 31 10.64 12.98 -1.83
C ARG A 31 10.60 11.46 -2.09
N ARG A 32 11.40 11.01 -3.06
CA ARG A 32 11.73 9.60 -3.28
C ARG A 32 12.97 9.18 -2.47
N LEU A 33 13.17 7.88 -2.33
CA LEU A 33 14.40 7.33 -1.74
C LEU A 33 15.61 7.82 -2.53
N ALA A 34 16.56 8.46 -1.84
CA ALA A 34 17.84 8.88 -2.39
C ALA A 34 18.91 7.81 -2.12
N VAL A 35 20.04 7.91 -2.82
CA VAL A 35 21.20 7.04 -2.58
C VAL A 35 21.64 7.14 -1.11
N GLY A 36 21.77 6.00 -0.46
CA GLY A 36 22.14 5.89 0.95
C GLY A 36 20.99 6.03 1.96
N ASP A 37 19.76 6.34 1.52
CA ASP A 37 18.60 6.28 2.42
C ASP A 37 18.27 4.84 2.83
N GLU A 38 18.43 3.89 1.91
CA GLU A 38 18.19 2.47 2.18
C GLU A 38 19.01 1.99 3.38
N GLN A 39 20.33 2.20 3.36
CA GLN A 39 21.20 1.79 4.46
C GLN A 39 20.79 2.45 5.78
N LYS A 40 20.48 3.74 5.77
CA LYS A 40 20.01 4.46 6.97
C LYS A 40 18.71 3.88 7.53
N ILE A 41 17.81 3.42 6.66
CA ILE A 41 16.56 2.76 7.08
C ILE A 41 16.88 1.39 7.67
N LEU A 42 17.75 0.60 7.02
CA LEU A 42 18.13 -0.73 7.48
C LEU A 42 18.87 -0.70 8.82
N ASP A 43 19.77 0.26 9.02
CA ASP A 43 20.52 0.46 10.27
C ASP A 43 19.59 0.77 11.46
N GLY A 44 18.45 1.43 11.18
CA GLY A 44 17.42 1.72 12.19
C GLY A 44 16.41 0.59 12.40
N CYS A 45 16.45 -0.49 11.62
CA CYS A 45 15.49 -1.60 11.71
C CYS A 45 16.05 -2.77 12.52
N ASN A 46 15.14 -3.51 13.17
CA ASN A 46 15.46 -4.84 13.67
C ASN A 46 15.59 -5.86 12.50
N PRO A 47 16.21 -7.04 12.72
CA PRO A 47 16.46 -8.00 11.63
C PRO A 47 15.20 -8.44 10.86
N GLU A 48 14.07 -8.60 11.55
CA GLU A 48 12.80 -8.97 10.91
C GLU A 48 12.27 -7.86 10.00
N MET A 49 12.36 -6.61 10.44
CA MET A 49 11.98 -5.44 9.65
C MET A 49 12.94 -5.19 8.50
N GLN A 50 14.22 -5.54 8.62
CA GLN A 50 15.17 -5.44 7.51
C GLN A 50 14.73 -6.32 6.34
N ALA A 51 14.37 -7.57 6.59
CA ALA A 51 13.84 -8.46 5.55
C ALA A 51 12.58 -7.90 4.89
N PHE A 52 11.69 -7.29 5.68
CA PHE A 52 10.48 -6.65 5.17
C PHE A 52 10.78 -5.42 4.30
N VAL A 53 11.72 -4.57 4.72
CA VAL A 53 12.14 -3.37 3.97
C VAL A 53 12.83 -3.74 2.66
N ILE A 54 13.74 -4.70 2.69
CA ILE A 54 14.43 -5.21 1.49
C ILE A 54 13.40 -5.73 0.49
N LEU A 55 12.48 -6.59 0.95
CA LEU A 55 11.46 -7.15 0.07
C LEU A 55 10.55 -6.05 -0.52
N ALA A 56 10.19 -5.04 0.28
CA ALA A 56 9.38 -3.91 -0.20
C ALA A 56 10.08 -3.09 -1.30
N ILE A 57 11.39 -2.89 -1.17
CA ILE A 57 12.22 -2.15 -2.14
C ILE A 57 12.36 -2.96 -3.43
N GLU A 58 12.69 -4.25 -3.33
CA GLU A 58 12.94 -5.14 -4.47
C GLU A 58 11.69 -5.42 -5.30
N THR A 59 10.54 -5.64 -4.67
CA THR A 59 9.31 -6.06 -5.38
C THR A 59 8.33 -4.92 -5.63
N ALA A 60 8.54 -3.75 -5.03
CA ALA A 60 7.63 -2.60 -5.05
C ALA A 60 6.17 -2.95 -4.66
N MET A 61 5.97 -4.02 -3.88
CA MET A 61 4.65 -4.43 -3.40
C MET A 61 4.05 -3.37 -2.48
N ARG A 62 2.73 -3.23 -2.48
CA ARG A 62 2.06 -2.37 -1.50
C ARG A 62 2.25 -2.96 -0.09
N ARG A 63 2.28 -2.11 0.94
CA ARG A 63 2.40 -2.59 2.34
C ARG A 63 1.38 -3.67 2.72
N GLY A 64 0.12 -3.51 2.29
CA GLY A 64 -0.94 -4.48 2.58
C GLY A 64 -0.77 -5.82 1.85
N GLU A 65 -0.23 -5.75 0.64
CA GLU A 65 0.14 -6.91 -0.19
C GLU A 65 1.30 -7.68 0.46
N LEU A 66 2.34 -6.96 0.90
CA LEU A 66 3.49 -7.51 1.59
C LEU A 66 3.11 -8.17 2.92
N HIS A 67 2.21 -7.53 3.69
CA HIS A 67 1.68 -8.07 4.94
C HIS A 67 0.79 -9.31 4.73
N GLY A 68 0.03 -9.35 3.62
CA GLY A 68 -0.86 -10.46 3.29
C GLY A 68 -0.18 -11.63 2.58
N LEU A 69 1.11 -11.50 2.23
CA LEU A 69 1.85 -12.53 1.49
C LEU A 69 1.99 -13.80 2.33
N LYS A 70 1.52 -14.92 1.77
CA LYS A 70 1.62 -16.26 2.38
C LYS A 70 2.61 -17.11 1.59
N ARG A 71 3.34 -17.98 2.28
CA ARG A 71 4.27 -18.93 1.64
C ARG A 71 3.60 -19.82 0.58
N SER A 72 2.32 -20.17 0.76
CA SER A 72 1.52 -20.92 -0.22
C SER A 72 1.27 -20.15 -1.53
N GLY A 73 1.37 -18.82 -1.50
CA GLY A 73 1.25 -17.96 -2.68
C GLY A 73 2.56 -17.79 -3.45
N ILE A 74 3.68 -18.33 -2.97
CA ILE A 74 4.98 -18.22 -3.63
C ILE A 74 5.24 -19.50 -4.41
N LYS A 75 5.46 -19.38 -5.72
CA LYS A 75 5.86 -20.48 -6.60
C LYS A 75 7.17 -20.11 -7.30
N GLY A 76 8.27 -20.69 -6.82
CA GLY A 76 9.61 -20.35 -7.31
C GLY A 76 9.89 -18.85 -7.12
N ARG A 77 10.11 -18.15 -8.23
CA ARG A 77 10.38 -16.70 -8.25
C ARG A 77 9.14 -15.83 -8.46
N LEU A 78 7.95 -16.38 -8.28
CA LEU A 78 6.70 -15.65 -8.48
C LEU A 78 5.87 -15.65 -7.20
N ALA A 79 5.49 -14.47 -6.72
CA ALA A 79 4.53 -14.31 -5.63
C ALA A 79 3.16 -13.96 -6.22
N TYR A 80 2.15 -14.78 -5.95
CA TYR A 80 0.76 -14.56 -6.33
C TYR A 80 0.03 -13.80 -5.22
N LEU A 81 -0.53 -12.65 -5.58
CA LEU A 81 -1.30 -11.81 -4.65
C LEU A 81 -2.79 -11.91 -5.02
N PRO A 82 -3.58 -12.66 -4.23
CA PRO A 82 -4.98 -12.94 -4.55
C PRO A 82 -5.90 -11.76 -4.27
N ASP A 83 -5.49 -10.82 -3.41
CA ASP A 83 -6.33 -9.71 -3.04
C ASP A 83 -5.51 -8.44 -2.86
N THR A 84 -5.83 -7.45 -3.67
CA THR A 84 -5.20 -6.15 -3.63
C THR A 84 -6.28 -5.12 -3.41
N LYS A 85 -5.90 -3.93 -2.94
CA LYS A 85 -6.83 -2.82 -2.66
C LYS A 85 -7.81 -2.50 -3.80
N ASN A 86 -7.53 -2.96 -5.02
CA ASN A 86 -8.34 -2.74 -6.22
C ASN A 86 -9.03 -4.02 -6.76
N GLY A 87 -9.01 -5.14 -6.03
CA GLY A 87 -9.68 -6.39 -6.42
C GLY A 87 -9.08 -7.13 -7.62
N THR A 88 -7.88 -6.73 -8.07
CA THR A 88 -7.19 -7.40 -9.18
C THR A 88 -6.06 -8.28 -8.67
N CYS A 89 -6.14 -9.58 -8.94
CA CYS A 89 -5.04 -10.52 -8.73
C CYS A 89 -3.88 -10.16 -9.65
N HIS A 90 -2.67 -10.09 -9.11
CA HIS A 90 -1.47 -9.97 -9.93
C HIS A 90 -0.31 -10.76 -9.32
N ALA A 91 0.70 -10.99 -10.14
CA ALA A 91 1.91 -11.68 -9.74
C ALA A 91 3.10 -10.73 -9.84
N VAL A 92 3.99 -10.80 -8.84
CA VAL A 92 5.24 -10.04 -8.81
C VAL A 92 6.42 -11.00 -8.78
N ILE A 93 7.56 -10.54 -9.29
CA ILE A 93 8.82 -11.28 -9.17
C ILE A 93 9.22 -11.27 -7.69
N TYR A 94 9.46 -12.45 -7.15
CA TYR A 94 9.94 -12.66 -5.80
C TYR A 94 11.44 -12.98 -5.86
N PRO A 95 12.30 -12.14 -5.29
CA PRO A 95 13.74 -12.40 -5.28
C PRO A 95 14.06 -13.58 -4.36
N CYS A 96 14.80 -14.58 -4.86
CA CYS A 96 15.44 -15.56 -3.97
C CYS A 96 16.66 -14.86 -3.33
N ALA A 97 16.41 -14.08 -2.29
CA ALA A 97 17.47 -13.54 -1.45
C ALA A 97 17.89 -14.61 -0.42
N GLY A 98 19.14 -15.07 -0.48
CA GLY A 98 19.77 -15.81 0.63
C GLY A 98 19.54 -17.32 0.71
N GLY A 99 19.39 -18.04 -0.42
CA GLY A 99 19.49 -19.51 -0.43
C GLY A 99 18.26 -20.29 0.05
N TYR A 100 17.16 -19.60 0.36
CA TYR A 100 15.86 -20.23 0.57
C TYR A 100 14.96 -19.97 -0.63
N CYS A 101 15.19 -20.76 -1.67
CA CYS A 101 14.11 -21.34 -2.44
C CYS A 101 13.85 -22.72 -1.76
#